data_AF-A0A1C6SSK9-F1
#
_entry.id   AF-A0A1C6SSK9-F1
#
_cell.length_a   1.000
_cell.length_b   1.000
_cell.length_c   1.000
_cell.angle_alpha   90.00
_cell.angle_beta   90.00
_cell.angle_gamma   90.00
#
_symmetry.space_group_name_H-M   'P 1'
#
loop_
_entity.id
_entity.type
_entity.pdbx_description
1 polymer ?
#
loop_
_entity_poly.entity_id
_entity_poly.type
_entity_poly.pdbx_seq_one_letter_code
_entity_poly.pdbx_strand_id
1 'polypeptide(L)'
;MPPPSDPAGRPPRPVPGLLAAAERHLRVDTPAGSAAATTRSHLGDGRCVGWYGPPTVGWQVAVDAEHADAPVPEALARRFGPADFWPRWTRTECLCKLADVPVVVWWRRHGLGIPPGTVAVWRTLRVADLVVTVAFAPTRPGRRADDEPFPRGASKSARRWPAAVRESPARSLSS
;
A
#
# COMPACT_ATOMS: atom_id res chain seq x y z
N MET A 1 -0.04 -20.96 -33.56
CA MET A 1 -0.69 -19.65 -33.81
C MET A 1 -0.40 -18.73 -32.63
N PRO A 2 0.24 -17.58 -32.83
CA PRO A 2 0.28 -16.53 -31.81
C PRO A 2 -1.13 -15.91 -31.65
N PRO A 3 -1.49 -15.40 -30.46
CA PRO A 3 -2.78 -14.73 -30.25
C PRO A 3 -2.85 -13.41 -31.05
N PRO A 4 -4.06 -12.96 -31.43
CA PRO A 4 -4.23 -11.75 -32.23
C PRO A 4 -3.78 -10.50 -31.44
N SER A 5 -2.97 -9.67 -32.11
CA SER A 5 -2.56 -8.35 -31.65
C SER A 5 -3.75 -7.40 -31.54
N ASP A 6 -3.78 -6.62 -30.46
CA ASP A 6 -4.77 -5.57 -30.18
C ASP A 6 -4.84 -4.55 -31.35
N PRO A 7 -6.03 -4.24 -31.91
CA PRO A 7 -6.20 -3.44 -33.14
C PRO A 7 -5.72 -1.98 -33.06
N ALA A 8 -5.18 -1.52 -31.93
CA ALA A 8 -4.67 -0.15 -31.77
C ALA A 8 -3.15 0.01 -31.94
N GLY A 9 -2.38 -1.07 -32.13
CA GLY A 9 -0.91 -0.99 -32.26
C GLY A 9 -0.21 -0.35 -31.05
N ARG A 10 -0.93 -0.15 -29.95
CA ARG A 10 -0.42 0.45 -28.73
C ARG A 10 0.33 -0.64 -27.98
N PRO A 11 1.61 -0.46 -27.62
CA PRO A 11 2.28 -1.42 -26.75
C PRO A 11 1.41 -1.62 -25.50
N PRO A 12 1.31 -2.85 -24.96
CA PRO A 12 0.58 -3.08 -23.72
C PRO A 12 1.06 -2.05 -22.71
N ARG A 13 0.13 -1.37 -22.04
CA ARG A 13 0.52 -0.51 -20.92
C ARG A 13 1.34 -1.42 -20.00
N PRO A 14 2.61 -1.11 -19.72
CA PRO A 14 3.51 -2.06 -19.06
C PRO A 14 2.99 -2.46 -17.67
N VAL A 15 2.20 -1.58 -17.05
CA VAL A 15 1.66 -1.75 -15.70
C VAL A 15 0.75 -2.98 -15.55
N PRO A 16 -0.29 -3.22 -16.38
CA PRO A 16 -1.03 -4.49 -16.35
C PRO A 16 -0.17 -5.75 -16.36
N GLY A 17 0.83 -5.82 -17.25
CA GLY A 17 1.74 -6.97 -17.32
C GLY A 17 2.61 -7.11 -16.07
N LEU A 18 3.13 -5.99 -15.56
CA LEU A 18 3.91 -5.95 -14.31
C LEU A 18 3.08 -6.33 -13.09
N LEU A 19 1.82 -5.89 -13.00
CA LEU A 19 0.91 -6.29 -11.93
C LEU A 19 0.58 -7.79 -12.01
N ALA A 20 0.33 -8.32 -13.22
CA ALA A 20 0.10 -9.75 -13.43
C ALA A 20 1.33 -10.60 -13.06
N ALA A 21 2.53 -10.06 -13.21
CA ALA A 21 3.78 -10.72 -12.82
C ALA A 21 4.34 -10.27 -11.46
N ALA A 22 3.58 -9.51 -10.65
CA ALA A 22 4.09 -8.79 -9.48
C ALA A 22 4.92 -9.65 -8.51
N GLU A 23 4.51 -10.89 -8.27
CA GLU A 23 5.21 -11.83 -7.37
C GLU A 23 6.69 -12.05 -7.77
N ARG A 24 7.01 -12.05 -9.07
CA ARG A 24 8.38 -12.23 -9.59
C ARG A 24 9.30 -11.06 -9.27
N HIS A 25 8.72 -9.92 -8.90
CA HIS A 25 9.41 -8.67 -8.63
C HIS A 25 9.41 -8.32 -7.14
N LEU A 26 8.81 -9.15 -6.30
CA LEU A 26 8.82 -9.00 -4.86
C LEU A 26 9.90 -9.87 -4.25
N ARG A 27 10.59 -9.33 -3.24
CA ARG A 27 11.53 -10.09 -2.41
C ARG A 27 11.29 -9.73 -0.95
N VAL A 28 11.36 -10.75 -0.09
CA VAL A 28 11.33 -10.59 1.36
C VAL A 28 12.76 -10.77 1.86
N ASP A 29 13.29 -9.76 2.53
CA ASP A 29 14.66 -9.73 3.05
C ASP A 29 14.70 -8.87 4.32
N THR A 30 15.88 -8.62 4.87
CA THR A 30 16.17 -7.56 5.82
C THR A 30 16.08 -6.17 5.16
N PRO A 31 15.97 -5.09 5.95
CA PRO A 31 16.00 -3.72 5.42
C PRO A 31 17.29 -3.43 4.65
N ALA A 32 18.43 -3.97 5.12
CA ALA A 32 19.73 -3.83 4.47
C ALA A 32 19.79 -4.58 3.13
N GLY A 33 19.34 -5.85 3.08
CA GLY A 33 19.24 -6.61 1.83
C GLY A 33 18.26 -5.99 0.81
N SER A 34 17.28 -5.23 1.31
CA SER A 34 16.30 -4.50 0.50
C SER A 34 16.76 -3.11 0.01
N ALA A 35 18.02 -2.71 0.25
CA ALA A 35 18.51 -1.36 -0.05
C ALA A 35 18.33 -0.96 -1.52
N ALA A 36 18.52 -1.90 -2.45
CA ALA A 36 18.39 -1.70 -3.90
C ALA A 36 16.94 -1.71 -4.42
N ALA A 37 15.95 -2.01 -3.58
CA ALA A 37 14.55 -2.00 -3.99
C ALA A 37 14.07 -0.58 -4.33
N THR A 38 13.26 -0.45 -5.39
CA THR A 38 12.67 0.84 -5.81
C THR A 38 11.77 1.42 -4.73
N THR A 39 11.02 0.56 -4.05
CA THR A 39 10.18 0.90 -2.90
C THR A 39 10.14 -0.28 -1.93
N ARG A 40 9.86 -0.01 -0.66
CA ARG A 40 9.95 -0.96 0.45
C ARG A 40 8.75 -0.86 1.38
N SER A 41 8.39 -1.98 2.00
CA SER A 41 7.52 -2.03 3.18
C SER A 41 8.22 -2.80 4.30
N HIS A 42 8.41 -2.15 5.44
CA HIS A 42 9.04 -2.76 6.60
C HIS A 42 8.00 -3.48 7.44
N LEU A 43 8.35 -4.59 8.06
CA LEU A 43 7.49 -5.37 8.95
C LEU A 43 7.95 -5.21 10.41
N GLY A 44 7.05 -5.55 11.35
CA GLY A 44 7.34 -5.42 12.79
C GLY A 44 8.35 -6.44 13.31
N ASP A 45 8.57 -7.54 12.60
CA ASP A 45 9.49 -8.63 12.91
C ASP A 45 10.91 -8.41 12.34
N GLY A 46 11.17 -7.23 11.75
CA GLY A 46 12.45 -6.89 11.16
C GLY A 46 12.62 -7.31 9.70
N ARG A 47 11.64 -7.99 9.10
CA ARG A 47 11.64 -8.23 7.65
C ARG A 47 11.23 -6.98 6.86
N CYS A 48 11.53 -6.99 5.57
CA CYS A 48 11.23 -5.95 4.61
C CYS A 48 10.83 -6.58 3.28
N VAL A 49 9.77 -6.06 2.68
CA VAL A 49 9.33 -6.44 1.33
C VAL A 49 9.76 -5.35 0.36
N GLY A 50 10.61 -5.71 -0.59
CA GLY A 50 11.13 -4.82 -1.64
C GLY A 50 10.51 -5.09 -3.01
N TRP A 51 10.27 -4.04 -3.79
CA TRP A 51 9.94 -4.11 -5.21
C TRP A 51 11.17 -3.92 -6.09
N TYR A 52 11.37 -4.84 -7.03
CA TYR A 52 12.51 -4.90 -7.98
C TYR A 52 12.05 -4.98 -9.44
N GLY A 53 10.80 -4.63 -9.73
CA GLY A 53 10.33 -4.55 -11.11
C GLY A 53 10.96 -3.39 -11.86
N PRO A 54 11.00 -3.45 -13.20
CA PRO A 54 11.61 -2.41 -14.01
C PRO A 54 10.94 -1.04 -13.77
N PRO A 55 11.72 0.07 -13.83
CA PRO A 55 11.16 1.41 -13.83
C PRO A 55 10.12 1.56 -14.94
N THR A 56 8.99 2.18 -14.62
CA THR A 56 7.89 2.38 -15.57
C THR A 56 7.70 3.86 -15.83
N VAL A 57 8.14 4.35 -16.98
CA VAL A 57 8.10 5.78 -17.34
C VAL A 57 6.67 6.33 -17.21
N GLY A 58 6.54 7.47 -16.53
CA GLY A 58 5.24 8.12 -16.28
C GLY A 58 4.40 7.47 -15.18
N TRP A 59 4.94 6.46 -14.48
CA TRP A 59 4.28 5.80 -13.36
C TRP A 59 5.19 5.74 -12.13
N GLN A 60 4.57 5.81 -10.96
CA GLN A 60 5.18 5.54 -9.66
C GLN A 60 4.59 4.25 -9.10
N VAL A 61 5.39 3.56 -8.27
CA VAL A 61 5.04 2.28 -7.65
C VAL A 61 5.13 2.37 -6.13
N ALA A 62 4.20 1.72 -5.43
CA ALA A 62 4.22 1.57 -3.99
C ALA A 62 3.94 0.11 -3.62
N VAL A 63 4.64 -0.37 -2.58
CA VAL A 63 4.33 -1.67 -1.95
C VAL A 63 3.98 -1.48 -0.49
N ASP A 64 3.04 -2.28 0.00
CA ASP A 64 2.81 -2.45 1.43
C ASP A 64 2.55 -3.91 1.76
N ALA A 65 3.08 -4.35 2.91
CA ALA A 65 2.95 -5.71 3.39
C ALA A 65 2.53 -5.72 4.86
N GLU A 66 1.67 -6.67 5.23
CA GLU A 66 1.33 -6.99 6.62
C GLU A 66 1.30 -8.51 6.78
N HIS A 67 1.55 -8.99 8.00
CA HIS A 67 1.36 -10.40 8.29
C HIS A 67 -0.10 -10.78 8.11
N ALA A 68 -0.31 -11.86 7.38
CA ALA A 68 -1.64 -12.34 7.05
C ALA A 68 -2.49 -12.68 8.28
N ASP A 69 -1.87 -13.33 9.25
CA ASP A 69 -2.54 -13.91 10.41
C ASP A 69 -2.34 -13.04 11.67
N ALA A 70 -1.80 -11.82 11.50
CA ALA A 70 -1.74 -10.88 12.59
C ALA A 70 -3.16 -10.55 13.07
N PRO A 71 -3.37 -10.46 14.39
CA PRO A 71 -4.67 -10.05 14.92
C PRO A 71 -4.97 -8.60 14.50
N VAL A 72 -6.18 -8.37 13.99
CA VAL A 72 -6.63 -7.01 13.69
C VAL A 72 -6.85 -6.28 15.01
N PRO A 73 -6.22 -5.11 15.23
CA PRO A 73 -6.44 -4.33 16.46
C PRO A 73 -7.92 -4.03 16.66
N GLU A 74 -8.43 -4.25 17.86
CA GLU A 74 -9.87 -4.20 18.16
C GLU A 74 -10.52 -2.86 17.76
N ALA A 75 -9.85 -1.73 18.03
CA ALA A 75 -10.33 -0.41 17.65
C ALA A 75 -10.48 -0.25 16.12
N LEU A 76 -9.59 -0.88 15.34
CA LEU A 76 -9.66 -0.88 13.88
C LEU A 76 -10.70 -1.87 13.37
N ALA A 77 -10.83 -3.03 14.02
CA ALA A 77 -11.88 -4.01 13.71
C ALA A 77 -13.27 -3.40 13.93
N ARG A 78 -13.49 -2.68 15.05
CA ARG A 78 -14.73 -1.94 15.34
C ARG A 78 -15.01 -0.87 14.28
N ARG A 79 -13.98 -0.18 13.82
CA ARG A 79 -14.12 0.95 12.88
C ARG A 79 -14.31 0.51 11.42
N PHE A 80 -13.61 -0.52 10.98
CA PHE A 80 -13.50 -0.88 9.56
C PHE A 80 -14.01 -2.29 9.24
N GLY A 81 -14.42 -3.05 10.25
CA GLY A 81 -14.75 -4.47 10.14
C GLY A 81 -13.50 -5.35 10.02
N PRO A 82 -13.52 -6.59 10.57
CA PRO A 82 -12.37 -7.50 10.51
C PRO A 82 -12.23 -8.23 9.16
N ALA A 83 -13.32 -8.40 8.40
CA ALA A 83 -13.32 -9.13 7.15
C ALA A 83 -12.34 -8.52 6.13
N ASP A 84 -11.44 -9.33 5.59
CA ASP A 84 -10.40 -8.90 4.63
C ASP A 84 -9.64 -7.63 5.04
N PHE A 85 -9.42 -7.45 6.35
CA PHE A 85 -8.81 -6.22 6.87
C PHE A 85 -7.43 -5.97 6.26
N TRP A 86 -6.52 -6.95 6.30
CA TRP A 86 -5.15 -6.78 5.81
C TRP A 86 -5.05 -6.50 4.30
N PRO A 87 -5.81 -7.19 3.42
CA PRO A 87 -5.91 -6.80 2.01
C PRO A 87 -6.36 -5.35 1.81
N ARG A 88 -7.41 -4.91 2.51
CA ARG A 88 -7.94 -3.54 2.39
C ARG A 88 -6.96 -2.51 2.97
N TRP A 89 -6.29 -2.85 4.06
CA TRP A 89 -5.31 -2.03 4.75
C TRP A 89 -4.07 -1.78 3.89
N THR A 90 -3.40 -2.84 3.43
CA THR A 90 -2.19 -2.72 2.60
C THR A 90 -2.46 -1.98 1.29
N ARG A 91 -3.63 -2.19 0.67
CA ARG A 91 -4.09 -1.39 -0.47
C ARG A 91 -4.22 0.08 -0.11
N THR A 92 -4.86 0.40 1.01
CA THR A 92 -5.04 1.78 1.47
C THR A 92 -3.69 2.47 1.72
N GLU A 93 -2.76 1.80 2.39
CA GLU A 93 -1.39 2.29 2.61
C GLU A 93 -0.66 2.55 1.28
N CYS A 94 -0.77 1.66 0.29
CA CYS A 94 -0.25 1.90 -1.05
C CYS A 94 -0.85 3.15 -1.71
N LEU A 95 -2.18 3.32 -1.66
CA LEU A 95 -2.84 4.50 -2.23
C LEU A 95 -2.42 5.78 -1.50
N CYS A 96 -2.27 5.75 -0.18
CA CYS A 96 -1.76 6.85 0.64
C CYS A 96 -0.33 7.25 0.20
N LYS A 97 0.57 6.27 0.02
CA LYS A 97 1.94 6.50 -0.45
C LYS A 97 1.98 7.13 -1.84
N LEU A 98 1.13 6.65 -2.76
CA LEU A 98 1.06 7.17 -4.14
C LEU A 98 0.42 8.56 -4.21
N ALA A 99 -0.53 8.84 -3.32
CA ALA A 99 -1.21 10.12 -3.24
C ALA A 99 -0.48 11.17 -2.39
N ASP A 100 0.57 10.76 -1.68
CA ASP A 100 1.29 11.55 -0.69
C ASP A 100 0.37 12.13 0.40
N VAL A 101 -0.45 11.24 0.97
CA VAL A 101 -1.44 11.58 2.01
C VAL A 101 -1.19 10.68 3.22
N PRO A 102 -1.12 11.22 4.45
CA PRO A 102 -1.04 10.38 5.65
C PRO A 102 -2.24 9.45 5.76
N VAL A 103 -2.02 8.18 6.13
CA VAL A 103 -3.09 7.18 6.28
C VAL A 103 -4.21 7.66 7.22
N VAL A 104 -3.84 8.45 8.23
CA VAL A 104 -4.80 9.01 9.20
C VAL A 104 -5.72 10.07 8.58
N VAL A 105 -5.26 10.80 7.55
CA VAL A 105 -6.09 11.73 6.80
C VAL A 105 -6.99 10.95 5.85
N TRP A 106 -6.43 9.95 5.15
CA TRP A 106 -7.16 9.13 4.20
C TRP A 106 -8.37 8.42 4.83
N TRP A 107 -8.15 7.64 5.89
CA TRP A 107 -9.20 6.80 6.48
C TRP A 107 -10.30 7.59 7.22
N ARG A 108 -10.08 8.88 7.49
CA ARG A 108 -11.09 9.78 8.07
C ARG A 108 -12.09 10.20 6.99
N ARG A 109 -11.62 10.30 5.75
CA ARG A 109 -12.43 10.70 4.59
C ARG A 109 -12.99 9.52 3.82
N HIS A 110 -12.25 8.42 3.73
CA HIS A 110 -12.55 7.31 2.81
C HIS A 110 -12.61 5.93 3.49
N GLY A 111 -12.35 5.85 4.81
CA GLY A 111 -12.13 4.56 5.48
C GLY A 111 -11.01 3.75 4.83
N LEU A 112 -11.21 2.44 4.66
CA LEU A 112 -10.35 1.56 3.85
C LEU A 112 -10.88 1.38 2.40
N GLY A 113 -11.79 2.27 2.01
CA GLY A 113 -12.38 2.32 0.68
C GLY A 113 -11.48 3.00 -0.34
N ILE A 114 -11.91 2.94 -1.60
CA ILE A 114 -11.19 3.49 -2.74
C ILE A 114 -11.98 4.71 -3.22
N PRO A 115 -11.39 5.92 -3.22
CA PRO A 115 -12.06 7.11 -3.72
C PRO A 115 -12.50 6.93 -5.18
N PRO A 116 -13.70 7.38 -5.57
CA PRO A 116 -14.11 7.44 -6.97
C PRO A 116 -13.08 8.20 -7.81
N GLY A 117 -12.84 7.73 -9.04
CA GLY A 117 -11.86 8.35 -9.94
C GLY A 117 -10.40 8.04 -9.58
N THR A 118 -10.12 7.14 -8.63
CA THR A 118 -8.76 6.65 -8.39
C THR A 118 -8.20 6.01 -9.67
N VAL A 119 -7.17 6.63 -10.25
CA VAL A 119 -6.47 6.14 -11.45
C VAL A 119 -5.36 5.14 -11.14
N ALA A 120 -5.14 4.85 -9.85
CA ALA A 120 -4.20 3.83 -9.44
C ALA A 120 -4.73 2.43 -9.77
N VAL A 121 -3.83 1.54 -10.13
CA VAL A 121 -4.10 0.12 -10.34
C VAL A 121 -3.25 -0.67 -9.36
N TRP A 122 -3.78 -1.76 -8.82
CA TRP A 122 -3.09 -2.55 -7.81
C TRP A 122 -3.39 -4.03 -7.95
N ARG A 123 -2.55 -4.82 -7.29
CA ARG A 123 -2.78 -6.24 -7.04
C ARG A 123 -2.41 -6.53 -5.60
N THR A 124 -3.28 -7.24 -4.91
CA THR A 124 -3.01 -7.79 -3.59
C THR A 124 -2.81 -9.30 -3.74
N LEU A 125 -1.74 -9.82 -3.15
CA LEU A 125 -1.38 -11.24 -3.21
C LEU A 125 -0.87 -11.73 -1.85
N ARG A 126 -0.84 -13.06 -1.69
CA ARG A 126 -0.14 -13.73 -0.60
C ARG A 126 1.29 -14.04 -1.02
N VAL A 127 2.26 -13.71 -0.16
CA VAL A 127 3.67 -14.06 -0.34
C VAL A 127 4.14 -14.66 0.98
N ALA A 128 4.35 -15.97 1.03
CA ALA A 128 4.55 -16.71 2.28
C ALA A 128 3.43 -16.37 3.31
N ASP A 129 3.80 -15.90 4.50
CA ASP A 129 2.91 -15.49 5.60
C ASP A 129 2.40 -14.05 5.48
N LEU A 130 2.65 -13.36 4.36
CA LEU A 130 2.34 -11.95 4.19
C LEU A 130 1.17 -11.73 3.22
N VAL A 131 0.36 -10.71 3.51
CA VAL A 131 -0.50 -10.05 2.53
C VAL A 131 0.28 -8.87 1.98
N VAL A 132 0.53 -8.85 0.68
CA VAL A 132 1.29 -7.78 0.00
C VAL A 132 0.41 -7.14 -1.05
N THR A 133 0.33 -5.81 -1.02
CA THR A 133 -0.23 -5.04 -2.14
C THR A 133 0.89 -4.33 -2.90
N VAL A 134 0.87 -4.46 -4.23
CA VAL A 134 1.64 -3.65 -5.16
C VAL A 134 0.68 -2.74 -5.91
N ALA A 135 0.95 -1.44 -5.93
CA ALA A 135 0.13 -0.47 -6.62
C ALA A 135 0.97 0.46 -7.49
N PHE A 136 0.38 0.89 -8.60
CA PHE A 136 0.93 1.86 -9.52
C PHE A 136 -0.05 3.00 -9.72
N ALA A 137 0.46 4.23 -9.85
CA ALA A 137 -0.33 5.38 -10.28
C ALA A 137 0.49 6.22 -11.27
N PRO A 138 -0.15 7.00 -12.15
CA PRO A 138 0.54 7.99 -12.96
C PRO A 138 1.37 8.93 -12.08
N THR A 139 2.56 9.29 -12.55
CA THR A 139 3.38 10.31 -11.90
C THR A 139 2.67 11.65 -11.99
N ARG A 140 2.56 12.37 -10.86
CA ARG A 140 2.00 13.73 -10.88
C ARG A 140 3.01 14.71 -11.50
N PRO A 141 2.59 15.63 -12.39
CA PRO A 141 3.45 16.71 -12.85
C PRO A 141 3.87 17.55 -11.64
N GLY A 142 5.18 17.75 -11.45
CA GLY A 142 5.71 18.65 -10.41
C GLY A 142 6.55 17.99 -9.31
N ARG A 143 6.61 16.66 -9.20
CA ARG A 143 7.54 15.99 -8.27
C ARG A 143 8.95 15.99 -8.88
N ARG A 144 9.76 17.01 -8.59
CA ARG A 144 11.21 16.96 -8.91
C ARG A 144 11.87 15.87 -8.05
N ALA A 145 12.94 15.27 -8.56
CA ALA A 145 13.77 14.34 -7.80
C ALA A 145 14.45 15.00 -6.57
N ASP A 146 14.39 16.34 -6.48
CA ASP A 146 15.06 17.16 -5.48
C ASP A 146 14.13 17.63 -4.34
N ASP A 147 12.82 17.37 -4.41
CA ASP A 147 11.94 17.57 -3.25
C ASP A 147 12.27 16.47 -2.24
N GLU A 148 12.95 16.87 -1.16
CA GLU A 148 13.47 15.96 -0.14
C GLU A 148 12.37 14.95 0.26
N PRO A 149 12.63 13.63 0.12
CA PRO A 149 11.61 12.65 0.42
C PRO A 149 11.28 12.73 1.91
N PHE A 150 9.98 12.87 2.22
CA PHE A 150 9.44 12.53 3.53
C PHE A 150 10.16 11.28 4.04
N PRO A 151 10.71 11.28 5.27
CA PRO A 151 11.73 10.32 5.69
C PRO A 151 11.33 8.90 5.31
N ARG A 152 12.13 8.31 4.40
CA ARG A 152 11.91 6.96 3.90
C ARG A 152 12.08 5.99 5.07
N GLY A 153 10.96 5.48 5.57
CA GLY A 153 10.93 4.43 6.58
C GLY A 153 10.43 4.94 7.93
N ALA A 154 9.11 5.10 8.06
CA ALA A 154 8.51 4.73 9.33
C ALA A 154 8.71 3.21 9.48
N SER A 155 9.80 2.84 10.17
CA SER A 155 10.00 1.48 10.65
C SER A 155 8.72 1.04 11.38
N LYS A 156 8.12 -0.09 10.99
CA LYS A 156 6.94 -0.66 11.68
C LYS A 156 7.31 -1.27 13.04
N SER A 157 8.51 -1.00 13.57
CA SER A 157 8.88 -1.35 14.94
C SER A 157 7.94 -0.61 15.91
N ALA A 158 7.03 -1.39 16.49
CA ALA A 158 6.03 -0.97 17.46
C ALA A 158 5.27 0.30 17.05
N ARG A 159 4.27 0.18 16.17
CA ARG A 159 3.19 1.18 16.12
C ARG A 159 2.52 1.20 17.51
N ARG A 160 3.03 2.06 18.40
CA ARG A 160 2.32 2.51 19.59
C ARG A 160 1.15 3.31 19.05
N TRP A 161 0.03 2.63 18.86
CA TRP A 161 -1.22 3.23 18.44
C TRP A 161 -1.46 4.47 19.31
N PRO A 162 -1.72 5.65 18.73
CA PRO A 162 -1.95 6.83 19.54
C PRO A 162 -3.10 6.52 20.51
N ALA A 163 -2.85 6.73 21.81
CA ALA A 163 -3.82 6.57 22.89
C ALA A 163 -5.04 7.52 22.79
N ALA A 164 -5.22 8.18 21.65
CA ALA A 164 -6.36 9.03 21.30
C ALA A 164 -7.54 8.20 20.78
N VAL A 165 -7.95 7.21 21.57
CA VAL A 165 -9.35 6.76 21.66
C VAL A 165 -9.67 6.75 23.16
N ARG A 166 -9.45 7.88 23.83
CA ARG A 166 -10.09 8.13 25.13
C ARG A 166 -11.50 8.59 24.82
N GLU A 167 -12.42 7.82 25.35
CA GLU A 167 -13.85 7.96 25.32
C GLU A 167 -14.26 9.39 25.73
N SER A 168 -15.11 10.02 24.93
CA SER A 168 -16.02 11.03 25.47
C SER A 168 -17.25 10.27 25.96
N PRO A 169 -17.60 10.30 27.26
CA PRO A 169 -18.83 9.69 27.72
C PRO A 169 -20.01 10.42 27.09
N ALA A 170 -20.97 9.64 26.59
CA ALA A 170 -22.24 10.12 26.13
C ALA A 170 -22.88 11.00 27.23
N ARG A 171 -23.27 12.22 26.86
CA ARG A 171 -24.16 13.03 27.71
C ARG A 171 -25.48 12.28 27.82
N SER A 172 -25.79 11.76 29.00
CA SER A 172 -27.16 11.40 29.37
C SER A 172 -28.02 12.65 29.27
N LEU A 173 -28.97 12.65 28.34
CA LEU A 173 -30.14 13.51 28.40
C LEU A 173 -31.21 12.71 29.15
N SER A 174 -31.39 13.03 30.43
CA SER A 174 -32.61 12.65 31.15
C SER A 174 -33.69 13.67 30.83
N SER A 175 -34.88 13.16 30.48
CA SER A 175 -36.16 13.87 30.52
C SER A 175 -36.56 14.23 31.94
#